data_AF-A0A2V8CYP1-F1
#
_entry.id   AF-A0A2V8CYP1-F1
#
_cell.length_a   1.000
_cell.length_b   1.000
_cell.length_c   1.000
_cell.angle_alpha   90.00
_cell.angle_beta   90.00
_cell.angle_gamma   90.00
#
_symmetry.space_group_name_H-M   'P 1'
#
loop_
_entity.id
_entity.type
_entity.pdbx_description
1 polymer ?
#
loop_
_entity_poly.entity_id
_entity_poly.type
_entity_poly.pdbx_seq_one_letter_code
_entity_poly.pdbx_strand_id
1 'polypeptide(L)' 'MCIDVARDAMQMHASGASVRDIRAANEKKWSSGFPTHTPTPRPPAK' A
#
# COMPACT_ATOMS: atom_id res chain seq x y z
N MET A 1 5.41 7.24 6.08
CA MET A 1 5.09 6.04 5.25
C MET A 1 3.64 6.03 4.80
N CYS A 2 2.62 5.91 5.68
CA CYS A 2 1.25 5.66 5.23
C CYS A 2 0.70 6.80 4.37
N ILE A 3 1.01 8.03 4.75
CA ILE A 3 0.67 9.25 4.00
C ILE A 3 1.39 9.29 2.65
N ASP A 4 2.65 8.84 2.59
CA ASP A 4 3.46 8.87 1.36
C ASP A 4 2.96 7.81 0.36
N VAL A 5 2.67 6.60 0.84
CA VAL A 5 2.02 5.53 0.05
C VAL A 5 0.67 6.00 -0.48
N ALA A 6 -0.13 6.69 0.35
CA ALA A 6 -1.41 7.23 -0.08
C ALA A 6 -1.25 8.33 -1.13
N ARG A 7 -0.25 9.21 -0.99
CA ARG A 7 0.03 10.28 -1.95
C ARG A 7 0.46 9.73 -3.31
N ASP A 8 1.35 8.72 -3.31
CA ASP A 8 1.75 7.99 -4.52
C ASP A 8 0.55 7.32 -5.19
N ALA A 9 -0.29 6.64 -4.40
CA ALA A 9 -1.49 5.97 -4.91
C ALA A 9 -2.49 6.95 -5.54
N MET A 10 -2.71 8.12 -4.92
CA MET A 10 -3.59 9.16 -5.46
C MET A 10 -3.06 9.72 -6.78
N GLN A 11 -1.75 9.97 -6.89
CA GLN A 11 -1.14 10.45 -8.13
C GLN A 11 -1.29 9.44 -9.27
N MET A 12 -0.98 8.16 -9.00
CA MET A 12 -1.10 7.11 -10.01
C MET A 12 -2.55 6.86 -10.44
N HIS A 13 -3.50 6.91 -9.49
CA HIS A 13 -4.92 6.82 -9.81
C HIS A 13 -5.38 7.98 -10.69
N ALA A 14 -4.96 9.22 -10.37
CA ALA A 14 -5.27 10.39 -11.18
C ALA A 14 -4.69 10.31 -12.60
N SER A 15 -3.58 9.58 -12.81
CA SER A 15 -3.03 9.30 -14.14
C SER A 15 -3.69 8.12 -14.86
N GLY A 16 -4.76 7.54 -14.30
CA GLY A 16 -5.51 6.44 -14.90
C GLY A 16 -4.95 5.04 -14.65
N ALA A 17 -4.01 4.88 -13.71
CA ALA A 17 -3.50 3.55 -13.37
C ALA A 17 -4.58 2.70 -12.67
N SER A 18 -4.60 1.40 -12.94
CA SER A 18 -5.52 0.49 -12.25
C SER A 18 -5.09 0.29 -10.80
N VAL A 19 -6.05 -0.04 -9.92
CA VAL A 19 -5.76 -0.37 -8.51
C VAL A 19 -4.72 -1.48 -8.37
N ARG A 20 -4.70 -2.43 -9.31
CA ARG A 20 -3.73 -3.54 -9.34
C ARG A 20 -2.31 -3.04 -9.64
N ASP A 21 -2.17 -2.14 -10.61
CA ASP A 21 -0.87 -1.56 -10.97
C ASP A 21 -0.34 -0.64 -9.86
N ILE A 22 -1.22 0.14 -9.24
CA ILE A 22 -0.91 0.99 -8.09
C ILE A 22 -0.34 0.15 -6.93
N ARG A 23 -1.00 -0.97 -6.62
CA ARG A 23 -0.52 -1.89 -5.58
C ARG A 23 0.86 -2.45 -5.93
N ALA A 24 1.06 -2.91 -7.16
CA ALA A 24 2.33 -3.49 -7.58
C ALA A 24 3.48 -2.45 -7.54
N ALA A 25 3.22 -1.23 -7.98
CA ALA A 25 4.19 -0.13 -7.95
C ALA A 25 4.56 0.26 -6.51
N ASN A 26 3.56 0.41 -5.64
CA ASN A 26 3.77 0.72 -4.23
C ASN A 26 4.52 -0.40 -3.50
N GLU A 27 4.14 -1.66 -3.72
CA GLU A 27 4.84 -2.81 -3.12
C GLU A 27 6.31 -2.81 -3.54
N LYS A 28 6.60 -2.62 -4.83
CA LYS A 28 7.98 -2.55 -5.34
C LYS A 28 8.78 -1.42 -4.70
N LYS A 29 8.16 -0.25 -4.46
CA LYS A 29 8.83 0.93 -3.92
C LYS A 29 9.07 0.84 -2.41
N TRP A 30 8.09 0.33 -1.66
CA TRP A 30 8.05 0.47 -0.20
C TRP A 30 8.37 -0.82 0.57
N SER A 31 8.21 -2.00 -0.03
CA SER A 31 8.44 -3.30 0.67
C SER A 31 9.87 -3.48 1.18
N SER A 32 10.87 -2.95 0.46
CA SER A 32 12.29 -3.08 0.83
C SER A 32 12.65 -2.30 2.10
N GLY A 33 12.01 -1.15 2.32
CA GLY A 33 12.21 -0.33 3.53
C GLY A 33 11.36 -0.76 4.72
N PHE A 34 10.28 -1.50 4.47
CA PHE A 34 9.30 -1.92 5.47
C PHE A 34 8.93 -3.40 5.27
N PRO A 35 9.85 -4.33 5.56
CA PRO A 35 9.68 -5.75 5.26
C PRO A 35 8.61 -6.44 6.13
N THR A 36 8.19 -5.80 7.22
CA THR A 36 7.18 -6.33 8.14
C THR A 36 5.87 -5.60 7.92
N HIS A 37 4.86 -6.32 7.44
CA HIS A 37 3.49 -5.81 7.39
C HIS A 37 2.95 -5.68 8.82
N THR A 38 2.14 -4.64 9.06
CA THR A 38 1.39 -4.52 10.31
C THR A 38 0.52 -5.76 10.48
N PRO A 39 0.74 -6.60 11.51
CA PRO A 39 -0.09 -7.76 11.75
C PRO A 39 -1.53 -7.31 11.93
N THR A 40 -2.45 -7.80 11.11
CA THR A 40 -3.88 -7.56 11.33
C THR A 40 -4.29 -8.43 12.52
N PRO A 41 -4.73 -7.86 13.65
CA PRO A 41 -5.19 -8.65 14.78
C PRO A 41 -6.31 -9.59 14.33
N ARG A 42 -6.34 -10.80 14.88
CA ARG A 42 -7.48 -11.69 14.65
C ARG A 42 -8.75 -11.03 15.24
N PRO A 43 -9.94 -11.24 14.64
CA PRO A 43 -11.19 -10.80 15.24
C PRO A 43 -11.31 -11.26 16.70
N PRO A 44 -12.00 -10.51 17.58
CA PRO A 44 -12.23 -10.95 18.96
C PRO A 44 -12.89 -12.33 18.97
N ALA A 45 -12.37 -13.26 19.78
CA ALA A 45 -13.11 -14.47 20.10
C ALA A 45 -14.36 -14.06 20.88
N LYS A 46 -15.51 -14.63 20.51
CA LYS A 46 -16.79 -14.40 21.22
C LYS A 46 -16.70 -14.88 22.66
#